data_AF-W8YS50-F1
#
_entry.id   AF-W8YS50-F1
#
_cell.length_a   1.000
_cell.length_b   1.000
_cell.length_c   1.000
_cell.angle_alpha   90.00
_cell.angle_beta   90.00
_cell.angle_gamma   90.00
#
_symmetry.space_group_name_H-M   'P 1'
#
loop_
_entity.id
_entity.type
_entity.pdbx_description
1 polymer ?
#
loop_
_entity_poly.entity_id
_entity_poly.type
_entity_poly.pdbx_seq_one_letter_code
_entity_poly.pdbx_strand_id
1 'polypeptide(L)' 'MKITDQQAELLDVRLMQGNDVLKPGSMIQELQGRVAQNQAPSTASDVAGLKADLNALIAKLRAAGLME' A
#
# COMPACT_ATOMS: atom_id res chain seq x y z
N MET A 1 5.06 -6.43 -11.46
CA MET A 1 5.80 -7.62 -11.00
C MET A 1 6.11 -7.41 -9.54
N LYS A 2 5.64 -8.29 -8.63
CA LYS A 2 6.01 -8.27 -7.20
C LYS A 2 7.30 -9.06 -7.02
N ILE A 3 8.13 -8.69 -6.04
CA ILE A 3 9.29 -9.51 -5.70
C ILE A 3 8.83 -10.71 -4.86
N THR A 4 9.46 -11.86 -5.05
CA THR A 4 9.21 -13.03 -4.20
C THR A 4 9.89 -12.87 -2.85
N ASP A 5 9.49 -13.66 -1.85
CA ASP A 5 10.13 -13.69 -0.52
C ASP A 5 11.62 -14.00 -0.63
N GLN A 6 11.99 -14.93 -1.51
CA GLN A 6 13.38 -15.25 -1.78
C GLN A 6 14.15 -14.08 -2.41
N GLN A 7 13.50 -13.29 -3.26
CA GLN A 7 14.11 -12.08 -3.84
C GLN A 7 14.26 -10.97 -2.78
N ALA A 8 13.29 -10.83 -1.88
CA ALA A 8 13.36 -9.87 -0.77
C ALA A 8 14.51 -10.22 0.18
N GLU A 9 14.62 -11.48 0.59
CA GLU A 9 15.72 -11.95 1.46
C GLU A 9 17.08 -11.77 0.79
N LEU A 10 17.20 -12.08 -0.51
CA LEU A 10 18.43 -11.85 -1.26
C LEU A 10 18.82 -10.37 -1.32
N LEU A 11 17.85 -9.47 -1.46
CA LEU A 11 18.10 -8.03 -1.44
C LEU A 11 18.50 -7.55 -0.04
N ASP A 12 17.87 -8.06 1.01
CA ASP A 12 18.20 -7.76 2.40
C ASP A 12 19.63 -8.18 2.74
N VAL A 13 20.06 -9.36 2.28
CA VAL A 13 21.44 -9.85 2.48
C VAL A 13 22.46 -9.09 1.63
N ARG A 14 22.16 -8.86 0.34
CA ARG A 14 23.11 -8.25 -0.62
C ARG A 14 23.34 -6.77 -0.39
N LEU A 15 22.35 -6.08 0.18
CA LEU A 15 22.41 -4.64 0.44
C LEU A 15 22.67 -4.34 1.93
N MET A 16 23.17 -5.31 2.70
CA MET A 16 23.71 -5.06 4.04
C MET A 16 24.85 -4.03 3.97
N GLN A 17 24.52 -2.76 4.19
CA GLN A 17 25.48 -1.67 4.33
C GLN A 17 25.72 -1.42 5.82
N GLY A 18 26.72 -2.09 6.40
CA GLY A 18 27.15 -1.85 7.78
C GLY A 18 26.14 -2.25 8.86
N ASN A 19 26.33 -1.75 10.08
CA ASN A 19 25.50 -2.07 11.25
C ASN A 19 24.06 -1.50 11.19
N ASP A 20 23.66 -0.85 10.09
CA ASP A 20 22.31 -0.32 9.93
C ASP A 20 21.36 -1.39 9.39
N VAL A 21 20.22 -1.55 10.09
CA VAL A 21 19.18 -2.56 9.85
C VAL A 21 18.30 -2.19 8.64
N LEU A 22 18.89 -1.65 7.57
CA LEU A 22 18.16 -1.41 6.33
C LEU A 22 17.84 -2.75 5.68
N LYS A 23 16.54 -3.09 5.63
CA LYS A 23 16.00 -4.29 4.98
C LYS A 23 15.24 -3.92 3.70
N PRO A 24 15.96 -3.55 2.62
CA PRO A 24 15.34 -3.00 1.41
C PRO A 24 14.39 -3.96 0.71
N GLY A 25 14.66 -5.27 0.70
CA GLY A 25 13.74 -6.29 0.21
C GLY A 25 12.44 -6.32 1.00
N SER A 26 12.53 -6.33 2.33
CA SER A 26 11.36 -6.24 3.21
C SER A 26 10.56 -4.95 2.97
N MET A 27 11.23 -3.80 2.80
CA MET A 27 10.58 -2.52 2.49
C MET A 27 9.86 -2.53 1.14
N ILE A 28 10.48 -3.13 0.11
CA ILE A 28 9.85 -3.27 -1.20
C ILE A 28 8.59 -4.13 -1.12
N GLN A 29 8.63 -5.24 -0.37
CA GLN A 29 7.46 -6.09 -0.17
C GLN A 29 6.33 -5.35 0.55
N GLU A 30 6.66 -4.60 1.59
CA GLU A 30 5.69 -3.78 2.32
C GLU A 30 5.00 -2.78 1.37
N LEU A 31 5.78 -2.05 0.57
CA LEU A 31 5.25 -1.10 -0.41
C LEU A 31 4.39 -1.79 -1.49
N GLN A 32 4.76 -2.99 -1.95
CA GLN A 32 3.98 -3.78 -2.89
C GLN A 32 2.70 -4.38 -2.29
N GLY A 33 2.61 -4.41 -0.96
CA GLY A 33 1.42 -4.81 -0.20
C GLY A 33 0.39 -3.70 -0.03
N ARG A 34 0.80 -2.42 -0.13
CA ARG A 34 -0.08 -1.25 0.02
C ARG A 34 -0.95 -1.04 -1.21
N VAL A 35 -2.00 -1.84 -1.33
CA VAL A 35 -2.98 -1.75 -2.42
C VAL A 35 -4.37 -1.58 -1.82
N ALA A 36 -5.02 -0.46 -2.14
CA ALA A 36 -6.40 -0.22 -1.71
C ALA A 36 -7.38 -1.16 -2.43
N GLN A 37 -8.43 -1.55 -1.71
CA GLN A 37 -9.54 -2.28 -2.31
C GLN A 37 -10.24 -1.41 -3.37
N ASN A 38 -10.71 -2.05 -4.43
CA ASN A 38 -11.43 -1.35 -5.48
C ASN A 38 -12.71 -0.69 -4.92
N GLN A 39 -13.03 0.49 -5.46
CA GLN A 39 -14.30 1.18 -5.18
C GLN A 39 -15.11 1.21 -6.46
N ALA A 40 -16.40 0.86 -6.35
CA ALA A 40 -17.34 1.02 -7.46
C ALA A 40 -17.45 2.51 -7.84
N PRO A 41 -17.75 2.82 -9.12
CA PRO A 41 -18.01 4.19 -9.54
C PRO A 41 -19.12 4.82 -8.69
N SER A 42 -18.94 6.08 -8.30
CA SER A 42 -20.00 6.84 -7.63
C SER A 42 -21.13 7.14 -8.61
N THR A 43 -22.36 6.91 -8.17
CA THR A 43 -23.60 7.26 -8.90
C THR A 43 -24.44 8.28 -8.14
N ALA A 44 -23.86 8.94 -7.13
CA ALA A 44 -24.56 9.91 -6.31
C ALA A 44 -25.01 11.12 -7.15
N SER A 45 -26.29 11.48 -7.01
CA SER A 45 -26.89 12.67 -7.62
C SER A 45 -27.02 13.85 -6.66
N ASP A 46 -26.64 13.67 -5.40
CA ASP A 46 -26.67 14.69 -4.37
C ASP A 46 -25.36 14.75 -3.55
N VAL A 47 -25.21 15.82 -2.79
CA VAL A 47 -24.01 16.09 -1.99
C VAL A 47 -23.84 15.07 -0.86
N ALA A 48 -24.94 14.57 -0.28
CA ALA A 48 -24.88 13.62 0.82
C ALA A 48 -24.31 12.28 0.36
N GLY A 49 -24.75 11.78 -0.79
CA GLY A 49 -24.25 10.58 -1.44
C GLY A 49 -22.79 10.73 -1.86
N LEU A 50 -22.42 11.86 -2.49
CA LEU A 50 -21.03 12.10 -2.88
C LEU A 50 -20.10 12.08 -1.65
N LYS A 51 -20.52 12.69 -0.54
CA LYS A 51 -19.75 12.68 0.71
C LYS A 51 -19.59 11.27 1.27
N ALA A 52 -20.63 10.44 1.19
CA ALA A 52 -20.56 9.05 1.64
C ALA A 52 -19.56 8.24 0.80
N ASP A 53 -19.65 8.33 -0.52
CA ASP A 53 -18.77 7.61 -1.45
C ASP A 53 -17.31 8.05 -1.32
N LEU A 54 -17.07 9.36 -1.13
CA LEU A 54 -15.73 9.89 -0.89
C LEU A 54 -15.14 9.39 0.43
N ASN A 55 -15.92 9.40 1.51
CA ASN A 55 -15.44 8.91 2.80
C ASN A 55 -15.15 7.41 2.77
N ALA A 56 -15.94 6.63 2.01
CA ALA A 56 -15.66 5.21 1.78
C ALA A 56 -14.32 5.01 1.04
N LEU A 57 -14.01 5.86 0.05
CA LEU A 57 -12.72 5.80 -0.65
C LEU A 57 -11.57 6.12 0.29
N ILE A 58 -11.69 7.20 1.07
CA ILE A 58 -10.67 7.60 2.05
C ILE A 58 -10.43 6.48 3.05
N ALA A 59 -11.48 5.83 3.55
CA ALA A 59 -11.34 4.70 4.47
C ALA A 59 -10.55 3.53 3.85
N LYS A 60 -10.78 3.22 2.56
CA LYS A 60 -10.04 2.18 1.83
C LYS A 60 -8.57 2.55 1.62
N LEU A 61 -8.27 3.81 1.34
CA LEU A 61 -6.89 4.30 1.21
C LEU A 61 -6.14 4.25 2.54
N ARG A 62 -6.79 4.64 3.65
CA ARG A 62 -6.26 4.52 5.01
C ARG A 62 -5.99 3.07 5.40
N ALA A 63 -6.95 2.18 5.14
CA ALA A 63 -6.79 0.76 5.43
C ALA A 63 -5.62 0.12 4.65
N ALA A 64 -5.27 0.66 3.48
CA ALA A 64 -4.12 0.23 2.70
C ALA A 64 -2.80 0.95 3.06
N GLY A 65 -2.81 1.86 4.04
CA GLY A 65 -1.63 2.64 4.43
C GLY A 65 -1.15 3.60 3.34
N LEU A 66 -2.07 4.07 2.48
CA LEU A 66 -1.78 5.01 1.39
C LEU A 66 -2.10 6.47 1.76
N MET A 67 -2.82 6.70 2.86
CA MET A 67 -3.27 8.01 3.32
C MET A 67 -3.47 7.99 4.84
N GLU A 68 -3.16 9.10 5.52
CA GLU A 68 -3.43 9.33 6.95
C GLU A 68 -4.57 10.35 7.12
#